data_AF-Q5P568-F1
#
_entry.id   AF-Q5P568-F1
#
_cell.length_a   1.000
_cell.length_b   1.000
_cell.length_c   1.000
_cell.angle_alpha   90.00
_cell.angle_beta   90.00
_cell.angle_gamma   90.00
#
_symmetry.space_group_name_H-M   'P 1'
#
loop_
_entity.id
_entity.type
_entity.pdbx_description
1 polymer ?
#
loop_
_entity_poly.entity_id
_entity_poly.type
_entity_poly.pdbx_seq_one_letter_code
_entity_poly.pdbx_strand_id
1 'polypeptide(L)'
;MAPPGEMRAFPENYRRLIVQPMAWLYSNTRGDGHGLPDGLRYPDLTPAMQGCLDSERPDAVIRAQAVEAAQPGIAATPALQLRDRESGKTLLLHGPVEGDALLSAIDLLAASSTTAAEPAHSPDMPAGVAGDMPR
;
A
#
# COMPACT_ATOMS: atom_id res chain seq x y z
N MET A 1 23.98 -7.32 -14.85
CA MET A 1 22.65 -7.68 -15.37
C MET A 1 21.94 -8.48 -14.29
N ALA A 2 21.13 -7.82 -13.47
CA ALA A 2 20.39 -8.48 -12.39
C ALA A 2 19.16 -9.17 -12.97
N PRO A 3 18.78 -10.38 -12.51
CA PRO A 3 17.60 -11.07 -13.03
C PRO A 3 16.31 -10.33 -12.63
N PRO A 4 15.27 -10.35 -13.50
CA PRO A 4 13.97 -9.77 -13.22
C PRO A 4 13.33 -10.41 -11.98
N GLY A 5 12.74 -9.56 -11.14
CA GLY A 5 12.24 -9.86 -9.80
C GLY A 5 11.38 -11.12 -9.74
N GLU A 6 11.92 -12.14 -9.09
CA GLU A 6 11.19 -13.31 -8.65
C GLU A 6 10.15 -12.86 -7.61
N MET A 7 8.86 -12.89 -7.99
CA MET A 7 7.76 -12.62 -7.09
C MET A 7 7.70 -13.74 -6.06
N ARG A 8 8.41 -13.55 -4.94
CA ARG A 8 8.45 -14.52 -3.84
C ARG A 8 7.02 -14.79 -3.38
N ALA A 9 6.56 -16.02 -3.58
CA ALA A 9 5.33 -16.48 -2.95
C ALA A 9 5.43 -16.23 -1.44
N PHE A 10 4.36 -15.69 -0.84
CA PHE A 10 4.31 -15.51 0.60
C PHE A 10 4.52 -16.87 1.26
N PRO A 11 5.51 -17.03 2.15
CA PRO A 11 5.75 -18.31 2.81
C PRO A 11 4.47 -18.80 3.51
N GLU A 12 4.19 -20.11 3.48
CA GLU A 12 2.98 -20.67 4.13
C GLU A 12 2.87 -20.28 5.61
N ASN A 13 4.01 -20.07 6.27
CA ASN A 13 4.10 -19.58 7.64
C ASN A 13 3.45 -18.18 7.80
N TYR A 14 3.57 -17.30 6.82
CA TYR A 14 2.93 -15.97 6.84
C TYR A 14 1.40 -16.08 6.79
N ARG A 15 0.89 -17.01 5.99
CA ARG A 15 -0.55 -17.27 5.89
C ARG A 15 -1.12 -17.73 7.24
N ARG A 16 -0.45 -18.65 7.94
CA ARG A 16 -0.91 -19.15 9.25
C ARG A 16 -0.79 -18.12 10.37
N LEU A 17 0.29 -17.34 10.40
CA LEU A 17 0.57 -16.46 11.53
C LEU A 17 -0.15 -15.11 11.47
N ILE A 18 -0.49 -14.63 10.27
CA ILE A 18 -1.08 -13.30 10.08
C ILE A 18 -2.41 -13.38 9.35
N VAL A 19 -2.45 -13.98 8.16
CA VAL A 19 -3.64 -13.92 7.29
C VAL A 19 -4.83 -14.65 7.91
N GLN A 20 -4.64 -15.88 8.39
CA GLN A 20 -5.73 -16.69 8.96
C GLN A 20 -6.31 -16.09 10.26
N PRO A 21 -5.51 -15.68 11.26
CA PRO A 21 -6.04 -15.00 12.45
C PRO A 21 -6.81 -13.71 12.11
N MET A 22 -6.30 -12.89 11.19
CA MET A 22 -6.98 -11.65 10.78
C MET A 22 -8.29 -11.93 10.03
N ALA A 23 -8.31 -12.90 9.12
CA ALA A 23 -9.53 -13.31 8.43
C ALA A 23 -10.60 -13.84 9.41
N TRP A 24 -10.17 -14.60 10.44
CA TRP A 24 -11.06 -15.02 11.51
C TRP A 24 -11.57 -13.81 12.30
N LEU A 25 -10.71 -12.87 12.69
CA LEU A 25 -11.11 -11.65 13.42
C LEU A 25 -12.18 -10.86 12.65
N TYR A 26 -11.95 -10.59 11.35
CA TYR A 26 -12.91 -9.84 10.53
C TYR A 26 -14.22 -10.58 10.28
N SER A 27 -14.20 -11.91 10.24
CA SER A 27 -15.42 -12.71 10.11
C SER A 27 -16.25 -12.75 11.41
N ASN A 28 -15.66 -12.38 12.55
CA ASN A 28 -16.28 -12.54 13.87
C ASN A 28 -16.44 -11.22 14.65
N THR A 29 -15.89 -10.11 14.16
CA THR A 29 -16.05 -8.78 14.79
C THR A 29 -17.48 -8.27 14.66
N ARG A 30 -17.95 -7.54 15.67
CA ARG A 30 -19.26 -6.87 15.66
C ARG A 30 -19.27 -5.57 14.85
N GLY A 31 -18.12 -5.13 14.35
CA GLY A 31 -17.98 -3.85 13.65
C GLY A 31 -17.95 -2.66 14.61
N ASP A 32 -17.78 -1.45 14.06
CA ASP A 32 -17.93 -0.16 14.76
C ASP A 32 -17.15 -0.01 16.09
N GLY A 33 -16.01 -0.69 16.21
CA GLY A 33 -15.20 -0.67 17.43
C GLY A 33 -15.75 -1.51 18.59
N HIS A 34 -16.83 -2.27 18.39
CA HIS A 34 -17.41 -3.14 19.40
C HIS A 34 -16.63 -4.44 19.64
N GLY A 35 -15.63 -4.74 18.80
CA GLY A 35 -14.73 -5.89 18.97
C GLY A 35 -15.42 -7.24 18.78
N LEU A 36 -14.83 -8.29 19.36
CA LEU A 36 -15.32 -9.66 19.31
C LEU A 36 -16.41 -9.91 20.38
N PRO A 37 -17.41 -10.78 20.14
CA PRO A 37 -18.31 -11.30 21.18
C PRO A 37 -17.59 -11.78 22.44
N ASP A 38 -18.17 -11.51 23.60
CA ASP A 38 -17.58 -11.91 24.88
C ASP A 38 -17.40 -13.43 24.94
N GLY A 39 -16.24 -13.87 25.43
CA GLY A 39 -15.89 -15.29 25.52
C GLY A 39 -15.50 -15.95 24.19
N LEU A 40 -15.65 -15.27 23.05
CA LEU A 40 -15.19 -15.79 21.77
C LEU A 40 -13.67 -15.70 21.67
N ARG A 41 -13.01 -16.84 21.44
CA ARG A 41 -11.55 -16.93 21.31
C ARG A 41 -11.15 -17.47 19.95
N TYR A 42 -9.99 -17.02 19.47
CA TYR A 42 -9.38 -17.56 18.27
C TYR A 42 -9.05 -19.05 18.50
N PRO A 43 -9.49 -19.98 17.63
CA PRO A 43 -9.33 -21.42 17.85
C PRO A 43 -7.88 -21.88 18.01
N ASP A 44 -6.95 -21.27 17.26
CA ASP A 44 -5.54 -21.64 17.27
C ASP A 44 -4.70 -20.76 18.20
N LEU A 45 -5.30 -20.19 19.25
CA LEU A 45 -4.60 -19.34 20.21
C LEU A 45 -3.60 -20.17 21.03
N THR A 46 -2.31 -19.90 20.83
CA THR A 46 -1.23 -20.59 21.55
C THR A 46 -0.99 -19.98 22.94
N PRO A 47 -0.40 -20.70 23.90
CA PRO A 47 -0.04 -20.14 25.21
C PRO A 47 0.90 -18.94 25.13
N ALA A 48 1.81 -18.91 24.15
CA ALA A 48 2.70 -17.77 23.92
C ALA A 48 1.94 -16.54 23.40
N MET A 49 0.95 -16.73 22.53
CA MET A 49 0.06 -15.66 22.10
C MET A 49 -0.81 -15.16 23.25
N GLN A 50 -1.36 -16.05 24.07
CA GLN A 50 -2.14 -15.67 25.25
C GLN A 50 -1.28 -14.85 26.22
N GLY A 51 -0.06 -15.29 26.53
CA GLY A 51 0.87 -14.52 27.38
C GLY A 51 1.25 -13.16 26.78
N CYS A 52 1.29 -13.04 25.45
CA CYS A 52 1.45 -11.75 24.78
C CYS A 52 0.22 -10.85 24.98
N LEU A 53 -0.99 -11.39 24.78
CA LEU A 53 -2.26 -10.68 24.96
C LEU A 53 -2.51 -10.26 26.41
N ASP A 54 -2.03 -11.04 27.38
CA ASP A 54 -2.16 -10.73 28.82
C ASP A 54 -1.11 -9.70 29.30
N SER A 55 -0.20 -9.27 28.43
CA SER A 55 0.82 -8.27 28.75
C SER A 55 0.44 -6.88 28.22
N GLU A 56 1.13 -5.83 28.67
CA GLU A 56 0.96 -4.46 28.16
C GLU A 56 1.54 -4.24 26.75
N ARG A 57 2.28 -5.24 26.22
CA ARG A 57 3.03 -5.10 24.97
C ARG A 57 2.13 -4.82 23.76
N PRO A 58 1.02 -5.54 23.50
CA PRO A 58 0.18 -5.28 22.34
C PRO A 58 -0.39 -3.87 22.35
N ASP A 59 -0.88 -3.43 23.51
CA ASP A 59 -1.41 -2.08 23.72
C ASP A 59 -0.38 -0.99 23.43
N ALA A 60 0.86 -1.17 23.90
CA ALA A 60 1.94 -0.24 23.61
C ALA A 60 2.27 -0.18 22.11
N VAL A 61 2.31 -1.33 21.44
CA VAL A 61 2.57 -1.41 19.99
C VAL A 61 1.44 -0.77 19.20
N ILE A 62 0.17 -1.04 19.52
CA ILE A 62 -1.00 -0.47 18.83
C ILE A 62 -0.99 1.06 18.95
N ARG A 63 -0.74 1.61 20.15
CA ARG A 63 -0.66 3.06 20.34
C ARG A 63 0.50 3.68 19.55
N ALA A 64 1.68 3.06 19.58
CA ALA A 64 2.83 3.53 18.82
C ALA A 64 2.55 3.54 17.31
N GLN A 65 1.94 2.48 16.77
CA GLN A 65 1.55 2.39 15.37
C GLN A 65 0.50 3.44 14.98
N ALA A 66 -0.48 3.72 15.86
CA ALA A 66 -1.46 4.78 15.62
C ALA A 66 -0.80 6.17 15.54
N VAL A 67 0.16 6.46 16.43
CA VAL A 67 0.93 7.71 16.40
C VAL A 67 1.80 7.80 15.14
N GLU A 68 2.47 6.71 14.77
CA GLU A 68 3.30 6.64 13.56
C GLU A 68 2.45 6.86 12.30
N ALA A 69 1.27 6.23 12.23
CA ALA A 69 0.34 6.39 11.11
C ALA A 69 -0.23 7.81 11.00
N ALA A 70 -0.44 8.50 12.12
CA ALA A 70 -0.92 9.88 12.10
C ALA A 70 0.09 10.86 11.49
N GLN A 71 1.41 10.58 11.57
CA GLN A 71 2.46 11.47 11.04
C GLN A 71 2.33 11.73 9.52
N PRO A 72 2.16 10.72 8.64
CA PRO A 72 1.89 10.94 7.23
C PRO A 72 0.42 11.30 6.90
N GLY A 73 -0.42 11.59 7.91
CA GLY A 73 -1.81 12.01 7.71
C GLY A 73 -2.85 10.88 7.62
N ILE A 74 -2.55 9.67 8.12
CA ILE A 74 -3.54 8.61 8.21
C ILE A 74 -4.50 8.92 9.37
N ALA A 75 -5.63 9.55 9.03
CA ALA A 75 -6.68 9.91 9.99
C ALA A 75 -7.74 8.81 10.19
N ALA A 76 -7.81 7.83 9.27
CA ALA A 76 -8.79 6.75 9.31
C ALA A 76 -8.26 5.49 8.60
N THR A 77 -8.81 4.33 8.95
CA THR A 77 -8.58 3.05 8.29
C THR A 77 -9.83 2.60 7.52
N PRO A 78 -9.68 1.80 6.44
CA PRO A 78 -8.42 1.35 5.83
C PRO A 78 -7.70 2.49 5.09
N ALA A 79 -6.37 2.38 4.98
CA ALA A 79 -5.51 3.28 4.19
C ALA A 79 -4.25 2.53 3.75
N LEU A 80 -3.66 2.93 2.62
CA LEU A 80 -2.44 2.35 2.06
C LEU A 80 -1.42 3.45 1.75
N GLN A 81 -0.21 3.32 2.26
CA GLN A 81 0.92 4.15 1.87
C GLN A 81 1.81 3.36 0.90
N LEU A 82 1.87 3.81 -0.35
CA LEU A 82 2.84 3.33 -1.32
C LEU A 82 4.14 4.11 -1.15
N ARG A 83 5.28 3.40 -1.20
CA ARG A 83 6.61 4.00 -1.11
C ARG A 83 7.52 3.41 -2.15
N ASP A 84 8.02 4.27 -3.03
CA ASP A 84 9.13 3.93 -3.90
C ASP A 84 10.42 3.97 -3.09
N ARG A 85 11.16 2.86 -3.08
CA ARG A 85 12.42 2.75 -2.35
C ARG A 85 13.59 3.44 -3.07
N GLU A 86 13.52 3.58 -4.38
CA GLU A 86 14.59 4.19 -5.17
C GLU A 86 14.52 5.72 -5.08
N SER A 87 13.37 6.32 -5.41
CA SER A 87 13.21 7.78 -5.32
C SER A 87 12.83 8.29 -3.94
N GLY A 88 12.41 7.40 -3.02
CA GLY A 88 11.91 7.77 -1.70
C GLY A 88 10.51 8.41 -1.71
N LYS A 89 9.88 8.54 -2.88
CA LYS A 89 8.54 9.12 -3.03
C LYS A 89 7.49 8.27 -2.34
N THR A 90 6.46 8.93 -1.82
CA THR A 90 5.33 8.27 -1.17
C THR A 90 4.01 8.76 -1.75
N LEU A 91 3.01 7.88 -1.75
CA LEU A 91 1.64 8.19 -2.14
C LEU A 91 0.70 7.54 -1.12
N LEU A 92 -0.16 8.35 -0.51
CA LEU A 92 -1.15 7.89 0.47
C LEU A 92 -2.52 7.75 -0.21
N LEU A 93 -3.12 6.56 -0.07
CA LEU A 93 -4.46 6.23 -0.55
C LEU A 93 -5.36 5.97 0.65
N HIS A 94 -6.46 6.71 0.75
CA HIS A 94 -7.43 6.57 1.84
C HIS A 94 -8.59 5.67 1.43
N GLY A 95 -9.10 4.92 2.40
CA GLY A 95 -10.24 4.03 2.20
C GLY A 95 -9.89 2.71 1.52
N PRO A 96 -10.91 1.89 1.22
CA PRO A 96 -10.75 0.70 0.40
C PRO A 96 -10.28 1.12 -1.00
N VAL A 97 -9.22 0.48 -1.50
CA VAL A 97 -8.65 0.78 -2.83
C VAL A 97 -8.89 -0.42 -3.73
N GLU A 98 -9.54 -0.17 -4.86
CA GLU A 98 -9.74 -1.19 -5.90
C GLU A 98 -8.42 -1.57 -6.58
N GLY A 99 -8.35 -2.78 -7.12
CA GLY A 99 -7.11 -3.32 -7.68
C GLY A 99 -6.54 -2.49 -8.84
N ASP A 100 -7.40 -1.99 -9.72
CA ASP A 100 -7.03 -1.13 -10.86
C ASP A 100 -6.53 0.26 -10.41
N ALA A 101 -7.18 0.86 -9.43
CA ALA A 101 -6.76 2.10 -8.80
C ALA A 101 -5.40 1.94 -8.11
N LEU A 102 -5.17 0.81 -7.42
CA LEU A 102 -3.89 0.48 -6.81
C LEU A 102 -2.77 0.34 -7.86
N LEU A 103 -3.04 -0.37 -8.96
CA LEU A 103 -2.07 -0.51 -10.06
C LEU A 103 -1.74 0.84 -10.69
N SER A 104 -2.75 1.67 -10.93
CA SER A 104 -2.58 3.03 -11.46
C SER A 104 -1.73 3.90 -10.53
N ALA A 105 -1.95 3.78 -9.21
CA ALA A 105 -1.17 4.51 -8.21
C ALA A 105 0.30 4.07 -8.17
N ILE A 106 0.58 2.78 -8.39
CA ILE A 106 1.95 2.25 -8.52
C ILE A 106 2.61 2.80 -9.79
N ASP A 107 1.92 2.78 -10.93
CA ASP A 107 2.45 3.32 -12.19
C ASP A 107 2.73 4.83 -12.09
N LEU A 108 1.85 5.59 -11.46
CA LEU A 108 2.06 7.02 -11.19
C LEU A 108 3.30 7.27 -10.33
N LEU A 109 3.48 6.47 -9.27
CA LEU A 109 4.63 6.59 -8.38
C LEU A 109 5.94 6.25 -9.10
N ALA A 110 5.91 5.24 -9.97
CA ALA A 110 7.05 4.83 -10.79
C ALA A 110 7.37 5.81 -11.93
N ALA A 111 6.37 6.40 -12.59
CA ALA A 111 6.60 7.39 -13.64
C ALA A 111 7.21 8.68 -13.08
N SER A 112 6.81 9.04 -11.87
CA SER A 112 7.30 10.25 -11.19
C SER A 112 8.80 10.21 -10.90
N SER A 113 9.45 9.04 -10.80
CA SER A 113 10.91 8.97 -10.62
C SER A 113 11.67 9.32 -11.90
N THR A 114 11.02 9.30 -13.07
CA THR A 114 11.61 9.55 -14.40
C THR A 114 11.52 11.03 -14.83
N THR A 115 11.66 11.99 -13.91
CA THR A 115 11.78 13.40 -14.29
C THR A 115 13.25 13.83 -14.32
N ALA A 116 13.93 13.45 -15.41
CA ALA A 116 15.05 14.18 -16.00
C ALA A 116 15.27 13.72 -17.46
N ALA A 117 14.24 13.86 -18.29
CA ALA A 117 14.40 14.06 -19.73
C ALA A 117 13.07 14.64 -20.23
N GLU A 118 12.98 15.97 -20.21
CA GLU A 118 12.10 16.69 -21.13
C GLU A 118 12.30 16.06 -22.53
N PRO A 119 11.25 15.57 -23.22
CA PRO A 119 11.38 15.40 -24.65
C PRO A 119 11.56 16.81 -25.19
N ALA A 120 12.80 17.13 -25.60
CA ALA A 120 13.07 18.32 -26.38
C ALA A 120 11.98 18.43 -27.44
N HIS A 121 11.33 19.59 -27.45
CA HIS A 121 10.29 19.93 -28.40
C HIS A 121 10.66 19.44 -29.81
N SER A 122 9.63 18.90 -30.46
CA SER A 122 9.62 18.29 -31.79
C SER A 122 10.57 18.93 -32.79
N PRO A 123 11.18 18.15 -33.70
CA PRO A 123 12.02 18.69 -34.75
C PRO A 123 11.20 19.69 -35.56
N ASP A 124 11.79 20.88 -35.69
CA ASP A 124 11.43 21.97 -36.57
C ASP A 124 10.86 21.42 -37.89
N MET A 125 9.55 21.57 -38.09
CA MET A 125 8.91 21.28 -39.37
C MET A 125 9.24 22.45 -40.30
N PRO A 126 10.02 22.27 -41.38
CA PRO A 126 10.26 23.37 -42.30
C PRO A 126 8.92 23.71 -42.95
N ALA A 127 8.48 24.95 -42.77
CA ALA A 127 7.33 25.50 -43.46
C ALA A 127 7.48 25.22 -44.96
N GLY A 128 6.52 24.47 -45.51
CA GLY A 128 6.48 24.12 -46.91
C GLY A 128 6.58 25.37 -47.78
N VAL A 129 7.45 25.27 -48.79
CA VAL A 129 7.66 26.22 -49.88
C VAL A 129 6.37 26.95 -50.27
N ALA A 130 6.45 28.27 -50.29
CA ALA A 130 5.40 29.15 -50.77
C ALA A 130 4.95 28.73 -52.18
N GLY A 131 3.67 28.42 -52.33
CA GLY A 131 3.06 28.18 -53.63
C GLY A 131 3.15 29.42 -54.49
N ASP A 132 3.89 29.31 -55.59
CA ASP A 132 3.95 30.26 -56.68
C ASP A 132 2.54 30.40 -57.31
N MET A 133 1.94 31.59 -57.23
CA MET A 133 0.71 31.91 -57.95
C MET A 133 1.08 32.57 -59.29
N PRO A 134 0.81 31.94 -60.45
CA PRO A 134 0.86 32.65 -61.71
C PRO A 134 -0.39 33.53 -61.87
N ARG A 135 -0.18 34.64 -62.58
CA ARG A 135 -1.01 35.85 -62.68
C ARG A 135 -2.41 35.66 -63.26
#